data_AF-A0A7J2LZ83-F1
#
_entry.id   AF-A0A7J2LZ83-F1
#
_cell.length_a   1.000
_cell.length_b   1.000
_cell.length_c   1.000
_cell.angle_alpha   90.00
_cell.angle_beta   90.00
_cell.angle_gamma   90.00
#
_symmetry.space_group_name_H-M   'P 1'
#
loop_
_entity.id
_entity.type
_entity.pdbx_description
1 polymer ?
#
loop_
_entity_poly.entity_id
_entity_poly.type
_entity_poly.pdbx_seq_one_letter_code
_entity_poly.pdbx_strand_id
1 'polypeptide(L)'
;MSWMTSAPLVKRVFRSGRKPERGRINLPASWIGTKIVVAPERDYVVVPKAEYERLKRRLRSLTFVKEMFESVLNAHDGRKMFSVVSKTWNPVTGCLHMCSYCWARRLAETKLRNSERYREGFVPRLNERELRVKFGPGDVVFVSDMGDLFGDFVPGEWISRVLAHTRRFPETYFLFLTKNPARYKEFLDEMPERAILGATIETDRDDLYVREAVSGAPLPSRRYEAMRDLEWDAKFVSIEPILDFDPERFPGWIEEIGPVMVYVGYDNYSNRLPEPPLRKTLELVERLSEITLVVRKTMRRAWNEGIEAYAQGGGGERALGRRGRLAQE
;
A
#
# COMPACT_ATOMS: atom_id res chain seq x y z
N MET A 1 30.19 -20.21 31.01
CA MET A 1 30.25 -21.04 29.79
C MET A 1 30.30 -20.09 28.61
N SER A 2 31.44 -20.05 27.92
CA SER A 2 31.67 -19.20 26.74
C SER A 2 30.91 -19.82 25.57
N TRP A 3 29.82 -19.19 25.15
CA TRP A 3 29.19 -19.51 23.88
C TRP A 3 30.07 -18.92 22.78
N MET A 4 31.14 -19.63 22.40
CA MET A 4 31.82 -19.35 21.15
C MET A 4 30.87 -19.77 20.02
N THR A 5 30.02 -18.86 19.57
CA THR A 5 29.35 -18.97 18.28
C THR A 5 30.44 -19.05 17.22
N SER A 6 30.69 -20.26 16.72
CA SER A 6 31.67 -20.49 15.65
C SER A 6 31.20 -19.78 14.39
N ALA A 7 31.77 -18.59 14.13
CA ALA A 7 31.47 -17.79 12.96
C ALA A 7 31.53 -18.63 11.67
N PRO A 8 30.64 -18.38 10.71
CA PRO A 8 30.56 -19.21 9.53
C PRO A 8 31.81 -19.02 8.67
N LEU A 9 32.34 -20.12 8.13
CA LEU A 9 33.56 -20.12 7.33
C LEU A 9 33.22 -19.74 5.89
N VAL A 10 33.80 -18.64 5.41
CA VAL A 10 33.72 -18.27 3.99
C VAL A 10 34.91 -18.87 3.25
N LYS A 11 34.64 -19.72 2.25
CA LYS A 11 35.67 -20.40 1.44
C LYS A 11 35.38 -20.24 -0.04
N ARG A 12 36.41 -20.27 -0.87
CA ARG A 12 36.26 -20.37 -2.33
C ARG A 12 36.37 -21.84 -2.74
N VAL A 13 35.54 -22.28 -3.67
CA VAL A 13 35.57 -23.66 -4.18
C VAL A 13 36.69 -23.80 -5.20
N PHE A 14 37.50 -24.85 -5.09
CA PHE A 14 38.61 -25.14 -5.99
C PHE A 14 38.53 -26.58 -6.49
N ARG A 15 39.18 -26.86 -7.64
CA ARG A 15 39.41 -28.25 -8.07
C ARG A 15 40.23 -28.98 -7.02
N SER A 16 39.90 -30.23 -6.75
CA SER A 16 40.64 -31.03 -5.76
C SER A 16 42.07 -31.28 -6.24
N GLY A 17 43.07 -30.79 -5.48
CA GLY A 17 44.48 -31.15 -5.67
C GLY A 17 44.85 -32.49 -5.02
N ARG A 18 46.14 -32.86 -4.94
CA ARG A 18 46.60 -34.01 -4.11
C ARG A 18 46.62 -33.63 -2.61
N LYS A 19 46.36 -34.63 -1.75
CA LYS A 19 46.14 -34.65 -0.27
C LYS A 19 46.37 -33.34 0.53
N PRO A 20 45.36 -32.84 1.27
CA PRO A 20 45.55 -31.89 2.36
C PRO A 20 45.55 -32.62 3.72
N GLU A 21 46.16 -32.01 4.74
CA GLU A 21 46.17 -32.50 6.14
C GLU A 21 44.80 -32.44 6.84
N ARG A 22 43.74 -31.96 6.17
CA ARG A 22 42.40 -31.73 6.74
C ARG A 22 41.30 -32.36 5.90
N GLY A 23 40.14 -32.60 6.53
CA GLY A 23 38.94 -33.15 5.89
C GLY A 23 38.48 -32.35 4.66
N ARG A 24 37.83 -33.03 3.72
CA ARG A 24 37.30 -32.45 2.47
C ARG A 24 35.77 -32.50 2.47
N ILE A 25 35.16 -31.43 1.95
CA ILE A 25 33.75 -31.41 1.56
C ILE A 25 33.72 -31.43 0.04
N ASN A 26 33.11 -32.46 -0.56
CA ASN A 26 32.95 -32.56 -2.00
C ASN A 26 31.73 -31.74 -2.42
N LEU A 27 31.90 -30.88 -3.43
CA LEU A 27 30.86 -29.97 -3.93
C LEU A 27 30.77 -30.10 -5.46
N PRO A 28 29.64 -29.69 -6.08
CA PRO A 28 29.47 -29.74 -7.52
C PRO A 28 30.58 -29.00 -8.28
N ALA A 29 31.04 -29.56 -9.39
CA ALA A 29 32.07 -28.94 -10.23
C ALA A 29 31.61 -27.58 -10.79
N SER A 30 30.31 -27.38 -10.98
CA SER A 30 29.72 -26.11 -11.41
C SER A 30 29.96 -24.96 -10.43
N TRP A 31 30.35 -25.25 -9.18
CA TRP A 31 30.61 -24.24 -8.17
C TRP A 31 32.08 -23.83 -8.09
N ILE A 32 32.98 -24.40 -8.91
CA ILE A 32 34.40 -24.01 -8.92
C ILE A 32 34.54 -22.50 -9.15
N GLY A 33 35.29 -21.84 -8.27
CA GLY A 33 35.49 -20.40 -8.30
C GLY A 33 34.45 -19.59 -7.50
N THR A 34 33.33 -20.16 -7.06
CA THR A 34 32.35 -19.44 -6.23
C THR A 34 32.81 -19.33 -4.79
N LYS A 35 32.38 -18.26 -4.09
CA LYS A 35 32.51 -18.16 -2.64
C LYS A 35 31.30 -18.83 -2.00
N ILE A 36 31.55 -19.71 -1.04
CA ILE A 36 30.53 -20.42 -0.26
C ILE A 36 30.69 -20.12 1.22
N VAL A 37 29.61 -20.35 1.95
CA VAL A 37 29.57 -20.25 3.40
C VAL A 37 29.36 -21.66 3.96
N VAL A 38 30.21 -22.08 4.90
CA VAL A 38 30.08 -23.34 5.63
C VAL A 38 29.84 -23.01 7.09
N ALA A 39 28.73 -23.48 7.63
CA ALA A 39 28.31 -23.16 8.97
C ALA A 39 27.64 -24.38 9.63
N PRO A 40 27.75 -24.56 10.96
CA PRO A 40 27.04 -25.61 11.67
C PRO A 40 25.52 -25.45 11.51
N GLU A 41 24.82 -26.49 11.09
CA GLU A 41 23.35 -26.48 10.92
C GLU A 41 22.62 -26.13 12.21
N ARG A 42 23.16 -26.53 13.36
CA ARG A 42 22.59 -26.22 14.68
C ARG A 42 22.49 -24.72 14.96
N ASP A 43 23.39 -23.91 14.39
CA ASP A 43 23.53 -22.50 14.73
C ASP A 43 23.11 -21.56 13.57
N TYR A 44 22.94 -22.09 12.36
CA TYR A 44 22.68 -21.30 11.16
C TYR A 44 21.59 -21.90 10.29
N VAL A 45 20.67 -21.05 9.83
CA VAL A 45 19.64 -21.39 8.84
C VAL A 45 20.07 -20.89 7.47
N VAL A 46 19.92 -21.71 6.43
CA VAL A 46 20.16 -21.33 5.05
C VAL A 46 18.83 -20.99 4.38
N VAL A 47 18.70 -19.74 3.93
CA VAL A 47 17.56 -19.27 3.14
C VAL A 47 18.04 -18.72 1.80
N PRO A 48 17.30 -18.95 0.69
CA PRO A 48 17.55 -18.27 -0.57
C PRO A 48 17.63 -16.75 -0.38
N LYS A 49 18.55 -16.08 -1.10
CA LYS A 49 18.74 -14.63 -0.97
C LYS A 49 17.45 -13.83 -1.21
N ALA A 50 16.64 -14.24 -2.19
CA ALA A 50 15.36 -13.59 -2.47
C ALA A 50 14.37 -13.70 -1.30
N GLU A 51 14.35 -14.86 -0.62
CA GLU A 51 13.52 -15.07 0.56
C GLU A 51 14.02 -14.24 1.76
N TYR A 52 15.34 -14.17 1.97
CA TYR A 52 15.92 -13.31 3.00
C TYR A 52 15.56 -11.83 2.81
N GLU A 53 15.67 -11.30 1.59
CA GLU A 53 15.29 -9.91 1.31
C GLU A 53 13.78 -9.67 1.49
N ARG A 54 12.93 -10.68 1.19
CA ARG A 54 11.49 -10.62 1.48
C ARG A 54 11.22 -10.56 2.99
N LEU A 55 11.87 -11.41 3.79
CA LEU A 55 11.76 -11.41 5.24
C LEU A 55 12.23 -10.08 5.84
N LYS A 56 13.35 -9.55 5.35
CA LYS A 56 13.91 -8.28 5.81
C LYS A 56 12.98 -7.10 5.51
N ARG A 57 12.37 -7.06 4.32
CA ARG A 57 11.32 -6.08 3.98
C ARG A 57 10.12 -6.19 4.91
N ARG A 58 9.58 -7.41 5.09
CA ARG A 58 8.43 -7.65 5.99
C ARG A 58 8.71 -7.20 7.42
N LEU A 59 9.91 -7.47 7.94
CA LEU A 59 10.31 -7.01 9.26
C LEU A 59 10.31 -5.48 9.35
N ARG A 60 10.91 -4.78 8.36
CA ARG A 60 10.87 -3.30 8.32
C ARG A 60 9.45 -2.76 8.26
N SER A 61 8.57 -3.34 7.44
CA SER A 61 7.16 -2.96 7.36
C SER A 61 6.44 -3.16 8.70
N LEU A 62 6.66 -4.30 9.37
CA LEU A 62 6.07 -4.58 10.69
C LEU A 62 6.59 -3.63 11.76
N THR A 63 7.90 -3.33 11.77
CA THR A 63 8.50 -2.34 12.65
C THR A 63 7.88 -0.97 12.41
N PHE A 64 7.79 -0.53 11.14
CA PHE A 64 7.18 0.75 10.77
C PHE A 64 5.72 0.84 11.26
N VAL A 65 4.91 -0.18 10.96
CA VAL A 65 3.51 -0.22 11.40
C VAL A 65 3.44 -0.18 12.93
N LYS A 66 4.22 -1.01 13.63
CA LYS A 66 4.28 -1.01 15.09
C LYS A 66 4.62 0.38 15.63
N GLU A 67 5.70 1.01 15.15
CA GLU A 67 6.16 2.33 15.59
C GLU A 67 5.12 3.43 15.30
N MET A 68 4.49 3.39 14.11
CA MET A 68 3.42 4.32 13.76
C MET A 68 2.23 4.17 14.71
N PHE A 69 1.77 2.94 14.95
CA PHE A 69 0.64 2.70 15.87
C PHE A 69 1.00 3.03 17.32
N GLU A 70 2.19 2.68 17.81
CA GLU A 70 2.65 3.11 19.14
C GLU A 70 2.66 4.63 19.26
N SER A 71 3.12 5.32 18.23
CA SER A 71 3.14 6.79 18.22
C SER A 71 1.73 7.39 18.23
N VAL A 72 0.79 6.79 17.51
CA VAL A 72 -0.62 7.23 17.47
C VAL A 72 -1.34 6.92 18.80
N LEU A 73 -1.16 5.70 19.33
CA LEU A 73 -1.86 5.23 20.53
C LEU A 73 -1.35 5.88 21.81
N ASN A 74 -0.08 6.27 21.87
CA ASN A 74 0.51 6.93 23.03
C ASN A 74 0.49 8.47 22.94
N ALA A 75 -0.09 9.06 21.88
CA ALA A 75 -0.24 10.50 21.79
C ALA A 75 -1.20 11.02 22.88
N HIS A 76 -0.79 12.06 23.60
CA HIS A 76 -1.47 12.58 24.80
C HIS A 76 -2.92 13.07 24.58
N ASP A 77 -3.35 13.26 23.33
CA ASP A 77 -4.73 13.57 22.96
C ASP A 77 -5.46 12.31 22.48
N GLY A 78 -5.95 11.51 23.44
CA GLY A 78 -6.67 10.24 23.24
C GLY A 78 -8.05 10.35 22.55
N ARG A 79 -8.18 11.13 21.47
CA ARG A 79 -9.48 11.45 20.82
C ARG A 79 -9.77 10.71 19.52
N LYS A 80 -8.88 9.89 18.96
CA LYS A 80 -9.13 9.32 17.61
C LYS A 80 -9.25 7.81 17.63
N MET A 81 -10.48 7.39 17.82
CA MET A 81 -11.00 6.06 17.52
C MET A 81 -10.66 5.67 16.06
N PHE A 82 -9.75 4.71 15.90
CA PHE A 82 -9.45 3.87 14.72
C PHE A 82 -9.48 4.50 13.31
N SER A 83 -8.99 5.73 13.14
CA SER A 83 -8.53 6.21 11.84
C SER A 83 -7.02 6.40 11.89
N VAL A 84 -6.29 5.70 11.01
CA VAL A 84 -4.82 5.83 10.92
C VAL A 84 -4.41 7.27 10.64
N VAL A 85 -5.23 8.03 9.90
CA VAL A 85 -5.03 9.47 9.70
C VAL A 85 -5.63 10.23 10.88
N SER A 86 -4.80 11.02 11.57
CA SER A 86 -5.25 11.92 12.63
C SER A 86 -5.82 13.21 12.03
N LYS A 87 -5.23 13.77 10.97
CA LYS A 87 -5.69 15.05 10.38
C LYS A 87 -5.39 15.15 8.89
N THR A 88 -6.10 16.05 8.23
CA THR A 88 -5.82 16.44 6.84
C THR A 88 -5.18 17.83 6.83
N TRP A 89 -4.25 18.05 5.89
CA TRP A 89 -3.55 19.32 5.70
C TRP A 89 -3.46 19.60 4.20
N ASN A 90 -3.91 20.77 3.76
CA ASN A 90 -4.15 21.05 2.33
C ASN A 90 -3.30 22.21 1.81
N PRO A 91 -1.97 22.10 1.84
CA PRO A 91 -1.09 23.16 1.37
C PRO A 91 -1.21 23.36 -0.13
N VAL A 92 -1.51 22.31 -0.88
CA VAL A 92 -1.93 22.40 -2.28
C VAL A 92 -3.33 21.81 -2.39
N THR A 93 -4.22 22.52 -3.08
CA THR A 93 -5.59 22.06 -3.39
C THR A 93 -5.85 22.13 -4.87
N GLY A 94 -6.89 21.44 -5.34
CA GLY A 94 -7.26 21.37 -6.75
C GLY A 94 -6.51 20.28 -7.49
N CYS A 95 -7.12 19.79 -8.57
CA CYS A 95 -6.62 18.64 -9.31
C CYS A 95 -7.19 18.65 -10.73
N LEU A 96 -6.38 18.28 -11.72
CA LEU A 96 -6.80 18.21 -13.13
C LEU A 96 -6.97 16.78 -13.66
N HIS A 97 -6.97 15.77 -12.80
CA HIS A 97 -7.19 14.37 -13.23
C HIS A 97 -8.65 14.07 -13.65
N MET A 98 -9.60 14.99 -13.41
CA MET A 98 -11.00 14.86 -13.88
C MET A 98 -11.67 13.50 -13.54
N CYS A 99 -11.39 12.93 -12.38
CA CYS A 99 -11.98 11.64 -12.00
C CYS A 99 -13.51 11.72 -11.93
N SER A 100 -14.20 10.77 -12.55
CA SER A 100 -15.68 10.74 -12.62
C SER A 100 -16.34 10.64 -11.25
N TYR A 101 -15.61 10.13 -10.26
CA TYR A 101 -16.07 9.91 -8.88
C TYR A 101 -15.49 10.89 -7.85
N CYS A 102 -14.86 11.98 -8.28
CA CYS A 102 -14.09 12.86 -7.38
C CYS A 102 -14.98 13.60 -6.37
N TRP A 103 -14.98 13.12 -5.11
CA TRP A 103 -15.71 13.77 -4.02
C TRP A 103 -15.17 15.18 -3.72
N ALA A 104 -13.84 15.37 -3.79
CA ALA A 104 -13.19 16.64 -3.49
C ALA A 104 -13.59 17.73 -4.50
N ARG A 105 -13.61 17.40 -5.80
CA ARG A 105 -14.13 18.29 -6.84
C ARG A 105 -15.59 18.65 -6.60
N ARG A 106 -16.44 17.64 -6.37
CA ARG A 106 -17.86 17.85 -6.08
C ARG A 106 -18.05 18.77 -4.87
N LEU A 107 -17.30 18.56 -3.80
CA LEU A 107 -17.38 19.39 -2.59
C LEU A 107 -16.92 20.83 -2.86
N ALA A 108 -15.79 20.99 -3.54
CA ALA A 108 -15.21 22.28 -3.92
C ALA A 108 -16.15 23.11 -4.79
N GLU A 109 -16.72 22.50 -5.82
CA GLU A 109 -17.58 23.17 -6.81
C GLU A 109 -19.03 23.36 -6.33
N THR A 110 -19.43 22.72 -5.23
CA THR A 110 -20.77 22.87 -4.64
C THR A 110 -20.76 23.63 -3.33
N LYS A 111 -20.46 22.96 -2.21
CA LYS A 111 -20.58 23.50 -0.86
C LYS A 111 -19.51 24.56 -0.57
N LEU A 112 -18.33 24.42 -1.15
CA LEU A 112 -17.20 25.32 -0.90
C LEU A 112 -16.95 26.33 -2.02
N ARG A 113 -17.86 26.41 -3.01
CA ARG A 113 -17.70 27.23 -4.22
C ARG A 113 -17.53 28.73 -3.95
N ASN A 114 -17.94 29.21 -2.78
CA ASN A 114 -17.81 30.61 -2.39
C ASN A 114 -16.60 30.85 -1.46
N SER A 115 -15.86 29.79 -1.10
CA SER A 115 -14.69 29.92 -0.23
C SER A 115 -13.50 30.48 -0.99
N GLU A 116 -12.59 31.14 -0.27
CA GLU A 116 -11.36 31.73 -0.86
C GLU A 116 -10.55 30.69 -1.66
N ARG A 117 -10.61 29.40 -1.30
CA ARG A 117 -9.84 28.32 -1.96
C ARG A 117 -10.44 27.83 -3.27
N TYR A 118 -11.77 27.89 -3.42
CA TYR A 118 -12.48 27.22 -4.50
C TYR A 118 -13.42 28.13 -5.30
N ARG A 119 -13.37 29.44 -5.05
CA ARG A 119 -14.14 30.45 -5.82
C ARG A 119 -13.83 30.49 -7.32
N GLU A 120 -12.64 30.02 -7.70
CA GLU A 120 -12.18 29.88 -9.09
C GLU A 120 -12.32 28.44 -9.60
N GLY A 121 -13.06 27.59 -8.88
CA GLY A 121 -13.24 26.17 -9.19
C GLY A 121 -12.21 25.26 -8.53
N PHE A 122 -12.19 23.98 -8.92
CA PHE A 122 -11.26 22.98 -8.37
C PHE A 122 -9.93 22.94 -9.13
N VAL A 123 -9.29 24.10 -9.23
CA VAL A 123 -8.02 24.32 -9.94
C VAL A 123 -6.81 24.30 -8.99
N PRO A 124 -5.63 23.84 -9.43
CA PRO A 124 -4.43 23.78 -8.59
C PRO A 124 -4.07 25.13 -7.98
N ARG A 125 -3.87 25.17 -6.65
CA ARG A 125 -3.48 26.36 -5.90
C ARG A 125 -2.58 26.01 -4.72
N LEU A 126 -1.52 26.79 -4.52
CA LEU A 126 -0.76 26.82 -3.26
C LEU A 126 -1.46 27.70 -2.23
N ASN A 127 -1.80 27.12 -1.09
CA ASN A 127 -2.41 27.79 0.04
C ASN A 127 -1.34 28.23 1.03
N GLU A 128 -0.73 29.39 0.80
CA GLU A 128 0.36 29.97 1.60
C GLU A 128 0.11 29.95 3.12
N ARG A 129 -1.15 30.13 3.54
CA ARG A 129 -1.52 30.13 4.96
C ARG A 129 -1.30 28.78 5.64
N GLU A 130 -1.36 27.69 4.89
CA GLU A 130 -1.18 26.33 5.38
C GLU A 130 0.26 26.02 5.76
N LEU A 131 1.24 26.75 5.22
CA LEU A 131 2.66 26.65 5.59
C LEU A 131 2.97 27.28 6.97
N ARG A 132 1.94 27.73 7.70
CA ARG A 132 2.04 28.14 9.11
C ARG A 132 1.52 27.09 10.09
N VAL A 133 0.85 26.05 9.59
CA VAL A 133 0.30 24.98 10.43
C VAL A 133 1.44 24.21 11.09
N LYS A 134 1.29 23.90 12.38
CA LYS A 134 2.23 23.09 13.15
C LYS A 134 1.67 21.68 13.34
N PHE A 135 2.57 20.70 13.39
CA PHE A 135 2.24 19.31 13.67
C PHE A 135 2.94 18.85 14.93
N GLY A 136 2.31 17.93 15.67
CA GLY A 136 2.81 17.40 16.91
C GLY A 136 3.40 15.99 16.74
N PRO A 137 4.12 15.50 17.74
CA PRO A 137 4.62 14.13 17.76
C PRO A 137 3.47 13.12 17.67
N GLY A 138 3.63 12.11 16.81
CA GLY A 138 2.66 11.03 16.62
C GLY A 138 1.41 11.37 15.80
N ASP A 139 1.34 12.59 15.26
CA ASP A 139 0.36 12.89 14.23
C ASP A 139 0.59 12.06 12.96
N VAL A 140 -0.52 11.68 12.32
CA VAL A 140 -0.51 11.11 10.97
C VAL A 140 -1.33 12.04 10.09
N VAL A 141 -0.63 12.77 9.22
CA VAL A 141 -1.19 13.86 8.42
C VAL A 141 -1.39 13.39 6.99
N PHE A 142 -2.62 13.40 6.50
CA PHE A 142 -2.89 13.25 5.08
C PHE A 142 -2.70 14.59 4.38
N VAL A 143 -1.66 14.66 3.54
CA VAL A 143 -1.26 15.83 2.78
C VAL A 143 -2.07 15.92 1.48
N SER A 144 -2.76 17.05 1.30
CA SER A 144 -3.53 17.43 0.11
C SER A 144 -4.68 16.49 -0.25
N ASP A 145 -5.57 16.15 0.69
CA ASP A 145 -6.76 15.32 0.43
C ASP A 145 -7.80 16.01 -0.48
N MET A 146 -7.73 17.33 -0.60
CA MET A 146 -8.50 18.15 -1.54
C MET A 146 -7.70 18.50 -2.82
N GLY A 147 -6.75 17.66 -3.24
CA GLY A 147 -5.94 17.87 -4.42
C GLY A 147 -5.14 16.62 -4.81
N ASP A 148 -4.16 16.81 -5.70
CA ASP A 148 -3.10 15.84 -5.93
C ASP A 148 -1.77 16.60 -6.01
N LEU A 149 -0.95 16.49 -4.95
CA LEU A 149 0.30 17.25 -4.83
C LEU A 149 1.31 16.89 -5.94
N PHE A 150 1.27 15.66 -6.44
CA PHE A 150 2.25 15.15 -7.40
C PHE A 150 1.70 15.04 -8.83
N GLY A 151 0.49 15.56 -9.10
CA GLY A 151 -0.01 15.66 -10.49
C GLY A 151 0.85 16.62 -11.31
N ASP A 152 1.12 16.32 -12.59
CA ASP A 152 2.04 17.09 -13.46
C ASP A 152 1.71 18.60 -13.57
N PHE A 153 0.45 18.95 -13.32
CA PHE A 153 -0.06 20.32 -13.28
C PHE A 153 0.35 21.12 -12.03
N VAL A 154 0.99 20.50 -11.04
CA VAL A 154 1.55 21.17 -9.86
C VAL A 154 3.00 21.57 -10.14
N PRO A 155 3.39 22.85 -9.99
CA PRO A 155 4.78 23.27 -10.10
C PRO A 155 5.68 22.57 -9.07
N GLY A 156 6.86 22.11 -9.49
CA GLY A 156 7.81 21.43 -8.60
C GLY A 156 8.21 22.26 -7.38
N GLU A 157 8.34 23.59 -7.54
CA GLU A 157 8.60 24.52 -6.44
C GLU A 157 7.56 24.40 -5.31
N TRP A 158 6.28 24.21 -5.64
CA TRP A 158 5.24 24.07 -4.63
C TRP A 158 5.42 22.77 -3.84
N ILE A 159 5.80 21.68 -4.53
CA ILE A 159 6.09 20.39 -3.91
C ILE A 159 7.29 20.53 -2.96
N SER A 160 8.41 21.09 -3.42
CA SER A 160 9.60 21.31 -2.58
C SER A 160 9.28 22.18 -1.36
N ARG A 161 8.44 23.22 -1.49
CA ARG A 161 8.01 24.04 -0.36
C ARG A 161 7.17 23.27 0.66
N VAL A 162 6.28 22.39 0.19
CA VAL A 162 5.50 21.50 1.06
C VAL A 162 6.42 20.51 1.78
N LEU A 163 7.32 19.84 1.06
CA LEU A 163 8.27 18.88 1.63
C LEU A 163 9.20 19.55 2.65
N ALA A 164 9.76 20.72 2.33
CA ALA A 164 10.56 21.52 3.25
C ALA A 164 9.80 21.91 4.54
N HIS A 165 8.49 22.12 4.46
CA HIS A 165 7.66 22.35 5.64
C HIS A 165 7.49 21.07 6.47
N THR A 166 7.20 19.92 5.84
CA THR A 166 7.04 18.65 6.55
C THR A 166 8.30 18.21 7.29
N ARG A 167 9.48 18.43 6.71
CA ARG A 167 10.79 18.13 7.34
C ARG A 167 11.06 18.86 8.66
N ARG A 168 10.32 19.93 8.97
CA ARG A 168 10.41 20.65 10.25
C ARG A 168 9.76 19.88 11.41
N PHE A 169 9.03 18.80 11.10
CA PHE A 169 8.27 18.00 12.07
C PHE A 169 8.67 16.52 11.97
N PRO A 170 9.91 16.17 12.36
CA PRO A 170 10.45 14.81 12.18
C PRO A 170 9.71 13.73 12.99
N GLU A 171 8.92 14.13 13.99
CA GLU A 171 8.12 13.22 14.81
C GLU A 171 6.69 12.99 14.28
N THR A 172 6.35 13.61 13.14
CA THR A 172 5.04 13.49 12.49
C THR A 172 5.14 12.58 11.26
N TYR A 173 4.16 11.69 11.08
CA TYR A 173 4.00 10.91 9.85
C TYR A 173 3.20 11.70 8.82
N PHE A 174 3.66 11.70 7.57
CA PHE A 174 2.98 12.38 6.46
C PHE A 174 2.59 11.36 5.40
N LEU A 175 1.29 11.16 5.20
CA LEU A 175 0.76 10.40 4.09
C LEU A 175 0.64 11.31 2.87
N PHE A 176 1.45 11.03 1.87
CA PHE A 176 1.34 11.58 0.53
C PHE A 176 0.61 10.56 -0.34
N LEU A 177 -0.58 10.89 -0.86
CA LEU A 177 -1.34 10.02 -1.75
C LEU A 177 -1.51 10.71 -3.09
N THR A 178 -1.19 10.02 -4.18
CA THR A 178 -1.27 10.56 -5.55
C THR A 178 -1.77 9.52 -6.54
N LYS A 179 -2.25 9.99 -7.70
CA LYS A 179 -2.44 9.16 -8.89
C LYS A 179 -1.26 9.23 -9.88
N ASN A 180 -0.21 9.98 -9.55
CA ASN A 180 1.01 10.10 -10.33
C ASN A 180 2.27 9.72 -9.52
N PRO A 181 2.36 8.47 -9.01
CA PRO A 181 3.47 8.06 -8.15
C PRO A 181 4.84 8.05 -8.83
N ALA A 182 4.91 8.09 -10.17
CA ALA A 182 6.17 8.21 -10.90
C ALA A 182 6.93 9.48 -10.49
N ARG A 183 6.19 10.56 -10.18
CA ARG A 183 6.74 11.85 -9.82
C ARG A 183 7.42 11.88 -8.45
N TYR A 184 7.20 10.89 -7.58
CA TYR A 184 7.96 10.78 -6.34
C TYR A 184 9.47 10.73 -6.58
N LYS A 185 9.92 10.13 -7.69
CA LYS A 185 11.34 10.00 -8.05
C LYS A 185 12.07 11.35 -8.20
N GLU A 186 11.34 12.43 -8.49
CA GLU A 186 11.91 13.78 -8.59
C GLU A 186 12.27 14.37 -7.21
N PHE A 187 11.69 13.84 -6.12
CA PHE A 187 11.73 14.47 -4.79
C PHE A 187 12.16 13.53 -3.66
N LEU A 188 12.70 12.33 -3.95
CA LEU A 188 13.05 11.35 -2.91
C LEU A 188 14.02 11.91 -1.86
N ASP A 189 15.00 12.70 -2.29
CA ASP A 189 15.98 13.32 -1.39
C ASP A 189 15.37 14.44 -0.51
N GLU A 190 14.20 14.95 -0.90
CA GLU A 190 13.46 15.99 -0.16
C GLU A 190 12.40 15.41 0.78
N MET A 191 12.06 14.12 0.67
CA MET A 191 11.04 13.50 1.52
C MET A 191 11.44 13.53 3.01
N PRO A 192 10.50 13.78 3.94
CA PRO A 192 10.76 13.59 5.36
C PRO A 192 10.95 12.10 5.67
N GLU A 193 11.72 11.77 6.71
CA GLU A 193 11.99 10.38 7.11
C GLU A 193 10.72 9.57 7.37
N ARG A 194 9.69 10.21 7.93
CA ARG A 194 8.38 9.60 8.22
C ARG A 194 7.34 9.84 7.11
N ALA A 195 7.78 9.93 5.86
CA ALA A 195 6.88 9.96 4.70
C ALA A 195 6.30 8.56 4.41
N ILE A 196 4.99 8.48 4.30
CA ILE A 196 4.28 7.34 3.74
C ILE A 196 3.92 7.72 2.30
N LEU A 197 4.53 7.04 1.33
CA LEU A 197 4.30 7.32 -0.10
C LEU A 197 3.22 6.39 -0.63
N GLY A 198 2.10 6.99 -0.98
CA GLY A 198 0.87 6.31 -1.36
C GLY A 198 0.54 6.48 -2.83
N ALA A 199 -0.09 5.46 -3.43
CA ALA A 199 -0.76 5.59 -4.72
C ALA A 199 -2.20 5.09 -4.65
N THR A 200 -3.10 5.75 -5.39
CA THR A 200 -4.41 5.17 -5.68
C THR A 200 -4.31 4.26 -6.90
N ILE A 201 -4.64 2.97 -6.72
CA ILE A 201 -4.65 1.95 -7.77
C ILE A 201 -5.99 1.21 -7.65
N GLU A 202 -6.94 1.56 -8.50
CA GLU A 202 -8.32 1.11 -8.39
C GLU A 202 -8.57 -0.29 -8.97
N THR A 203 -7.73 -0.72 -9.93
CA THR A 203 -7.82 -1.99 -10.68
C THR A 203 -6.49 -2.29 -11.37
N ASP A 204 -6.33 -3.50 -11.89
CA ASP A 204 -5.30 -3.92 -12.85
C ASP A 204 -5.75 -3.88 -14.32
N ARG A 205 -7.00 -3.48 -14.59
CA ARG A 205 -7.61 -3.46 -15.94
C ARG A 205 -7.61 -2.05 -16.53
N ASP A 206 -6.56 -1.73 -17.29
CA ASP A 206 -6.48 -0.45 -18.01
C ASP A 206 -7.59 -0.31 -19.07
N ASP A 207 -8.00 -1.40 -19.73
CA ASP A 207 -9.07 -1.38 -20.74
C ASP A 207 -10.41 -0.93 -20.13
N LEU A 208 -10.72 -1.43 -18.93
CA LEU A 208 -11.89 -1.02 -18.16
C LEU A 208 -11.73 0.43 -17.71
N TYR A 209 -10.55 0.81 -17.23
CA TYR A 209 -10.27 2.17 -16.77
C TYR A 209 -10.53 3.22 -17.86
N VAL A 210 -10.06 2.94 -19.07
CA VAL A 210 -10.22 3.81 -20.25
C VAL A 210 -11.66 3.78 -20.77
N ARG A 211 -12.24 2.59 -20.95
CA ARG A 211 -13.61 2.43 -21.46
C ARG A 211 -14.65 3.16 -20.62
N GLU A 212 -14.50 3.11 -19.30
CA GLU A 212 -15.43 3.74 -18.35
C GLU A 212 -15.06 5.19 -18.03
N ALA A 213 -14.06 5.76 -18.72
CA ALA A 213 -13.58 7.13 -18.53
C ALA A 213 -13.36 7.49 -17.05
N VAL A 214 -12.73 6.58 -16.30
CA VAL A 214 -12.63 6.66 -14.83
C VAL A 214 -11.92 7.94 -14.38
N SER A 215 -10.78 8.25 -15.00
CA SER A 215 -10.10 9.55 -14.85
C SER A 215 -9.07 9.77 -15.95
N GLY A 216 -8.58 11.00 -16.09
CA GLY A 216 -7.44 11.38 -16.92
C GLY A 216 -6.08 11.31 -16.21
N ALA A 217 -5.99 10.63 -15.07
CA ALA A 217 -4.70 10.36 -14.43
C ALA A 217 -3.91 9.25 -15.16
N PRO A 218 -2.59 9.10 -14.90
CA PRO A 218 -1.82 7.96 -15.42
C PRO A 218 -2.54 6.63 -15.19
N LEU A 219 -2.43 5.70 -16.13
CA LEU A 219 -3.14 4.41 -16.06
C LEU A 219 -2.74 3.62 -14.80
N PRO A 220 -3.65 2.82 -14.21
CA PRO A 220 -3.34 1.99 -13.05
C PRO A 220 -2.09 1.12 -13.21
N SER A 221 -1.85 0.54 -14.40
CA SER A 221 -0.60 -0.20 -14.69
C SER A 221 0.66 0.64 -14.49
N ARG A 222 0.66 1.89 -14.96
CA ARG A 222 1.78 2.83 -14.80
C ARG A 222 1.99 3.23 -13.35
N ARG A 223 0.91 3.35 -12.58
CA ARG A 223 0.99 3.62 -11.14
C ARG A 223 1.59 2.44 -10.39
N TYR A 224 1.18 1.21 -10.74
CA TYR A 224 1.76 -0.01 -10.20
C TYR A 224 3.26 -0.11 -10.53
N GLU A 225 3.66 0.08 -11.80
CA GLU A 225 5.08 0.05 -12.21
C GLU A 225 5.91 1.05 -11.40
N ALA A 226 5.44 2.29 -11.29
CA ALA A 226 6.10 3.33 -10.53
C ALA A 226 6.25 2.98 -9.04
N MET A 227 5.22 2.39 -8.42
CA MET A 227 5.25 1.99 -7.00
C MET A 227 6.08 0.73 -6.74
N ARG A 228 6.08 -0.22 -7.68
CA ARG A 228 6.93 -1.42 -7.63
C ARG A 228 8.40 -1.03 -7.65
N ASP A 229 8.77 -0.14 -8.58
CA ASP A 229 10.15 0.29 -8.80
C ASP A 229 10.59 1.41 -7.82
N LEU A 230 9.70 1.83 -6.92
CA LEU A 230 10.00 2.83 -5.89
C LEU A 230 10.83 2.19 -4.77
N GLU A 231 12.06 2.66 -4.58
CA GLU A 231 12.93 2.28 -3.47
C GLU A 231 12.57 3.09 -2.20
N TRP A 232 11.38 2.83 -1.67
CA TRP A 232 10.89 3.42 -0.43
C TRP A 232 10.27 2.34 0.44
N ASP A 233 10.58 2.32 1.74
CA ASP A 233 10.11 1.26 2.64
C ASP A 233 8.63 1.46 3.05
N ALA A 234 8.23 2.69 3.34
CA ALA A 234 6.89 3.02 3.82
C ALA A 234 5.92 3.35 2.67
N LYS A 235 5.52 2.32 1.90
CA LYS A 235 4.55 2.48 0.80
C LYS A 235 3.12 2.22 1.24
N PHE A 236 2.17 2.89 0.59
CA PHE A 236 0.75 2.72 0.81
C PHE A 236 -0.01 2.54 -0.52
N VAL A 237 -1.06 1.72 -0.53
CA VAL A 237 -1.95 1.62 -1.69
C VAL A 237 -3.39 1.86 -1.26
N SER A 238 -4.08 2.78 -1.95
CA SER A 238 -5.52 2.95 -1.82
C SER A 238 -6.21 2.33 -3.04
N ILE A 239 -7.01 1.29 -2.78
CA ILE A 239 -7.90 0.64 -3.73
C ILE A 239 -9.31 1.21 -3.49
N GLU A 240 -9.45 2.50 -3.76
CA GLU A 240 -10.67 3.25 -3.50
C GLU A 240 -10.98 4.26 -4.61
N PRO A 241 -12.17 4.19 -5.23
CA PRO A 241 -13.08 3.06 -5.18
C PRO A 241 -12.46 1.83 -5.88
N ILE A 242 -12.70 0.64 -5.35
CA ILE A 242 -12.32 -0.61 -6.01
C ILE A 242 -13.15 -0.79 -7.30
N LEU A 243 -12.47 -1.09 -8.40
CA LEU A 243 -13.08 -1.43 -9.69
C LEU A 243 -12.82 -2.91 -10.00
N ASP A 244 -13.57 -3.48 -10.94
CA ASP A 244 -13.42 -4.89 -11.29
C ASP A 244 -11.99 -5.18 -11.76
N PHE A 245 -11.44 -6.30 -11.28
CA PHE A 245 -10.02 -6.63 -11.36
C PHE A 245 -9.81 -8.10 -11.74
N ASP A 246 -8.57 -8.53 -11.97
CA ASP A 246 -8.24 -9.95 -12.10
C ASP A 246 -7.85 -10.56 -10.74
N PRO A 247 -8.51 -11.67 -10.30
CA PRO A 247 -8.33 -12.22 -8.95
C PRO A 247 -6.92 -12.78 -8.68
N GLU A 248 -6.11 -13.00 -9.71
CA GLU A 248 -4.73 -13.46 -9.54
C GLU A 248 -3.72 -12.35 -9.78
N ARG A 249 -3.87 -11.60 -10.87
CA ARG A 249 -2.90 -10.56 -11.25
C ARG A 249 -2.94 -9.37 -10.30
N PHE A 250 -4.11 -8.90 -9.87
CA PHE A 250 -4.20 -7.70 -9.04
C PHE A 250 -3.62 -7.88 -7.63
N PRO A 251 -3.93 -8.95 -6.87
CA PRO A 251 -3.22 -9.20 -5.61
C PRO A 251 -1.70 -9.34 -5.81
N GLY A 252 -1.26 -9.95 -6.91
CA GLY A 252 0.16 -10.05 -7.28
C GLY A 252 0.83 -8.69 -7.42
N TRP A 253 0.17 -7.73 -8.08
CA TRP A 253 0.67 -6.34 -8.14
C TRP A 253 0.87 -5.73 -6.76
N ILE A 254 -0.07 -5.94 -5.84
CA ILE A 254 0.03 -5.41 -4.48
C ILE A 254 1.15 -6.09 -3.69
N GLU A 255 1.32 -7.41 -3.83
CA GLU A 255 2.44 -8.14 -3.20
C GLU A 255 3.80 -7.63 -3.70
N GLU A 256 3.93 -7.39 -5.00
CA GLU A 256 5.17 -6.89 -5.60
C GLU A 256 5.51 -5.45 -5.17
N ILE A 257 4.50 -4.57 -5.04
CA ILE A 257 4.68 -3.23 -4.47
C ILE A 257 5.22 -3.34 -3.04
N GLY A 258 4.70 -4.30 -2.27
CA GLY A 258 5.05 -4.52 -0.87
C GLY A 258 4.66 -3.34 0.05
N PRO A 259 3.41 -2.85 0.03
CA PRO A 259 3.00 -1.74 0.89
C PRO A 259 2.95 -2.15 2.35
N VAL A 260 3.16 -1.19 3.26
CA VAL A 260 2.97 -1.39 4.71
C VAL A 260 1.49 -1.42 5.09
N MET A 261 0.63 -0.87 4.22
CA MET A 261 -0.80 -0.77 4.45
C MET A 261 -1.57 -0.57 3.15
N VAL A 262 -2.75 -1.18 3.06
CA VAL A 262 -3.67 -1.07 1.93
C VAL A 262 -5.04 -0.65 2.43
N TYR A 263 -5.64 0.34 1.77
CA TYR A 263 -7.06 0.65 1.96
C TYR A 263 -7.86 0.03 0.83
N VAL A 264 -8.99 -0.57 1.15
CA VAL A 264 -9.90 -1.15 0.15
C VAL A 264 -11.31 -0.69 0.46
N GLY A 265 -12.03 -0.18 -0.54
CA GLY A 265 -13.38 0.34 -0.34
C GLY A 265 -14.15 0.54 -1.63
N TYR A 266 -15.45 0.33 -1.54
CA TYR A 266 -16.42 0.64 -2.59
C TYR A 266 -16.68 2.15 -2.69
N ASP A 267 -17.27 2.57 -3.80
CA ASP A 267 -17.74 3.94 -3.94
C ASP A 267 -18.86 4.26 -2.93
N ASN A 268 -18.75 5.45 -2.32
CA ASN A 268 -19.67 5.96 -1.32
C ASN A 268 -20.65 7.00 -1.86
N TYR A 269 -20.53 7.37 -3.14
CA TYR A 269 -21.26 8.51 -3.69
C TYR A 269 -22.14 8.16 -4.89
N SER A 270 -22.43 6.86 -5.06
CA SER A 270 -23.33 6.31 -6.08
C SER A 270 -22.97 6.74 -7.51
N ASN A 271 -21.68 6.84 -7.80
CA ASN A 271 -21.10 7.13 -9.10
C ASN A 271 -21.27 5.97 -10.11
N ARG A 272 -21.80 4.82 -9.66
CA ARG A 272 -22.10 3.64 -10.50
C ARG A 272 -20.89 3.15 -11.30
N LEU A 273 -19.74 3.11 -10.65
CA LEU A 273 -18.49 2.60 -11.22
C LEU A 273 -18.54 1.09 -11.44
N PRO A 274 -17.74 0.51 -12.34
CA PRO A 274 -17.69 -0.94 -12.58
C PRO A 274 -17.08 -1.68 -11.39
N GLU A 275 -17.81 -1.80 -10.29
CA GLU A 275 -17.37 -2.45 -9.05
C GLU A 275 -17.43 -3.98 -9.18
N PRO A 276 -16.48 -4.72 -8.59
CA PRO A 276 -16.52 -6.18 -8.53
C PRO A 276 -17.62 -6.64 -7.55
N PRO A 277 -18.12 -7.89 -7.65
CA PRO A 277 -19.00 -8.46 -6.62
C PRO A 277 -18.36 -8.46 -5.21
N LEU A 278 -19.18 -8.37 -4.17
CA LEU A 278 -18.70 -8.33 -2.78
C LEU A 278 -17.79 -9.51 -2.43
N ARG A 279 -18.20 -10.72 -2.83
CA ARG A 279 -17.42 -11.95 -2.59
C ARG A 279 -15.99 -11.83 -3.12
N LYS A 280 -15.84 -11.40 -4.38
CA LYS A 280 -14.53 -11.22 -5.03
C LYS A 280 -13.66 -10.21 -4.29
N THR A 281 -14.26 -9.14 -3.76
CA THR A 281 -13.53 -8.15 -2.95
C THR A 281 -13.10 -8.71 -1.59
N LEU A 282 -13.94 -9.52 -0.94
CA LEU A 282 -13.60 -10.14 0.33
C LEU A 282 -12.45 -11.14 0.16
N GLU A 283 -12.42 -11.91 -0.93
CA GLU A 283 -11.32 -12.81 -1.28
C GLU A 283 -10.01 -12.04 -1.50
N LEU A 284 -10.05 -10.88 -2.19
CA LEU A 284 -8.90 -9.98 -2.30
C LEU A 284 -8.42 -9.50 -0.91
N VAL A 285 -9.35 -9.04 -0.06
CA VAL A 285 -9.01 -8.53 1.27
C VAL A 285 -8.38 -9.62 2.15
N GLU A 286 -8.90 -10.84 2.10
CA GLU A 286 -8.34 -12.00 2.81
C GLU A 286 -6.90 -12.26 2.37
N ARG A 287 -6.66 -12.40 1.06
CA ARG A 287 -5.33 -12.62 0.49
C ARG A 287 -4.34 -11.51 0.85
N LEU A 288 -4.77 -10.25 0.77
CA LEU A 288 -3.92 -9.11 1.12
C LEU A 288 -3.63 -9.04 2.64
N SER A 289 -4.55 -9.50 3.49
CA SER A 289 -4.37 -9.47 4.95
C SER A 289 -3.27 -10.43 5.43
N GLU A 290 -2.88 -11.41 4.62
CA GLU A 290 -1.76 -12.31 4.93
C GLU A 290 -0.38 -11.64 4.77
N ILE A 291 -0.31 -10.60 3.93
CA ILE A 291 0.94 -9.96 3.52
C ILE A 291 1.11 -8.55 4.11
N THR A 292 0.03 -7.81 4.34
CA THR A 292 0.08 -6.40 4.77
C THR A 292 -1.12 -6.02 5.63
N LEU A 293 -1.07 -4.85 6.26
CA LEU A 293 -2.21 -4.31 7.00
C LEU A 293 -3.30 -3.83 6.02
N VAL A 294 -4.44 -4.52 6.01
CA VAL A 294 -5.60 -4.11 5.20
C VAL A 294 -6.62 -3.38 6.06
N VAL A 295 -6.92 -2.13 5.71
CA VAL A 295 -8.01 -1.36 6.31
C VAL A 295 -9.21 -1.41 5.38
N ARG A 296 -10.26 -2.09 5.84
CA ARG A 296 -11.54 -2.17 5.16
C ARG A 296 -12.29 -0.85 5.35
N LYS A 297 -12.67 -0.22 4.24
CA LYS A 297 -13.57 0.93 4.21
C LYS A 297 -14.97 0.42 3.91
N THR A 298 -15.72 1.10 3.04
CA THR A 298 -17.08 0.66 2.71
C THR A 298 -17.05 -0.68 2.01
N MET A 299 -17.69 -1.68 2.63
CA MET A 299 -17.89 -3.02 2.08
C MET A 299 -19.38 -3.26 1.93
N ARG A 300 -19.85 -3.38 0.69
CA ARG A 300 -21.25 -3.63 0.35
C ARG A 300 -21.33 -4.43 -0.94
N ARG A 301 -22.51 -4.93 -1.26
CA ARG A 301 -22.80 -5.45 -2.60
C ARG A 301 -22.57 -4.37 -3.64
N ALA A 302 -22.04 -4.77 -4.80
CA ALA A 302 -21.89 -3.86 -5.93
C ALA A 302 -23.27 -3.43 -6.42
N TRP A 303 -23.41 -2.20 -6.92
CA TRP A 303 -24.71 -1.69 -7.36
C TRP A 303 -25.27 -2.45 -8.57
N ASN A 304 -24.39 -3.10 -9.34
CA ASN A 304 -24.67 -3.94 -10.50
C ASN A 304 -24.67 -5.46 -10.17
N GLU A 305 -24.60 -5.84 -8.89
CA GLU A 305 -24.51 -7.24 -8.47
C GLU A 305 -25.89 -7.93 -8.37
N GLY A 306 -26.23 -8.71 -9.39
CA GLY A 306 -27.42 -9.57 -9.41
C GLY A 306 -27.36 -10.77 -8.45
N ILE A 307 -28.52 -11.39 -8.17
CA ILE A 307 -28.63 -12.58 -7.30
C ILE A 307 -27.84 -13.79 -7.87
N GLU A 308 -27.70 -13.86 -9.20
CA GLU A 308 -27.01 -14.94 -9.91
C GLU A 308 -25.52 -15.09 -9.52
N ALA A 309 -24.87 -14.00 -9.10
CA ALA A 309 -23.50 -14.02 -8.59
C ALA A 309 -23.32 -14.91 -7.34
N TYR A 310 -24.40 -15.24 -6.64
CA TYR A 310 -24.43 -16.12 -5.46
C TYR A 310 -24.88 -17.55 -5.78
N ALA A 311 -25.53 -17.77 -6.93
CA ALA A 311 -26.07 -19.09 -7.31
C ALA A 311 -24.95 -20.11 -7.63
N GLN A 312 -23.78 -19.64 -8.07
CA GLN A 312 -22.63 -20.49 -8.39
C GLN A 312 -21.81 -20.91 -7.15
N GLY A 313 -22.18 -20.48 -5.94
CA GLY A 313 -21.49 -20.82 -4.68
C GLY A 313 -22.25 -21.77 -3.74
N GLY A 314 -23.44 -22.24 -4.11
CA GLY A 314 -24.35 -23.02 -3.26
C GLY A 314 -24.20 -24.55 -3.33
N GLY A 315 -23.03 -25.07 -3.71
CA GLY A 315 -22.73 -26.51 -3.72
C GLY A 315 -22.26 -27.02 -2.35
N GLY A 316 -22.96 -26.67 -1.26
CA GLY A 316 -22.71 -27.18 0.08
C GLY A 316 -23.83 -28.13 0.48
N GLU A 317 -23.47 -29.37 0.81
CA GLU A 317 -24.34 -30.50 1.15
C GLU A 317 -25.58 -30.13 1.97
N ARG A 318 -26.76 -30.50 1.45
CA ARG A 318 -27.97 -30.63 2.26
C ARG A 318 -27.81 -31.82 3.19
N ALA A 319 -27.27 -31.59 4.38
CA ALA A 319 -27.53 -32.45 5.53
C ALA A 319 -29.00 -32.27 5.97
N LEU A 320 -29.94 -32.91 5.26
CA LEU A 320 -31.29 -33.10 5.77
C LEU A 320 -31.25 -34.26 6.76
N GLY A 321 -31.05 -33.90 8.02
CA GLY A 321 -31.25 -34.77 9.17
C GLY A 321 -32.64 -35.41 9.13
N ARG A 322 -32.64 -36.72 9.31
CA ARG A 322 -33.78 -37.61 9.50
C ARG A 322 -34.76 -37.00 10.52
N ARG A 323 -35.99 -36.68 10.10
CA ARG A 323 -37.12 -36.61 11.04
C ARG A 323 -37.55 -38.04 11.34
N GLY A 324 -37.26 -38.48 12.57
CA GLY A 324 -37.81 -39.69 13.15
C GLY A 324 -39.34 -39.60 13.19
N ARG A 325 -39.97 -40.70 12.77
CA ARG A 325 -41.38 -40.99 13.04
C ARG A 325 -41.50 -41.27 14.53
N LEU A 326 -42.34 -40.52 15.24
CA LEU A 326 -43.00 -41.01 16.43
C LEU A 326 -44.40 -41.45 15.99
N ALA A 327 -44.57 -42.76 15.95
CA ALA A 327 -45.87 -43.40 15.94
C ALA A 327 -46.23 -43.72 17.39
N GLN A 328 -47.44 -43.31 17.76
CA GLN A 328 -48.45 -43.99 18.58
C GLN A 328 -48.03 -44.81 19.81
N GLU A 329 -48.79 -44.52 20.88
CA GLU A 329 -49.01 -45.22 22.16
C GLU A 329 -48.09 -44.90 23.34
#